data_AF-B9V285-F1
#
_entry.id   AF-B9V285-F1
#
_cell.length_a   1.000
_cell.length_b   1.000
_cell.length_c   1.000
_cell.angle_alpha   90.00
_cell.angle_beta   90.00
_cell.angle_gamma   90.00
#
_symmetry.space_group_name_H-M   'P 1'
#
loop_
_entity.id
_entity.type
_entity.pdbx_description
1 polymer ?
#
loop_
_entity_poly.entity_id
_entity_poly.type
_entity_poly.pdbx_seq_one_letter_code
_entity_poly.pdbx_strand_id
1 'polypeptide(L)' 'GLHKDVLQRSNYALSFSKMTFPHQMMRVVLIEQVYRAFKIMRGEAYHK' A
#
# COMPACT_ATOMS: atom_id res chain seq x y z
N GLY A 1 -0.42 -15.31 5.46
CA GLY A 1 -0.82 -14.20 6.36
C GLY A 1 0.39 -13.72 7.13
N LEU A 2 0.21 -12.79 8.07
CA LEU A 2 1.30 -12.26 8.91
C LEU A 2 1.37 -12.98 10.26
N HIS A 3 2.58 -13.20 10.78
CA HIS A 3 2.78 -13.75 12.12
C HIS A 3 2.41 -12.72 13.21
N LYS A 4 2.04 -13.19 14.41
CA LYS A 4 1.61 -12.31 15.51
C LYS A 4 2.68 -11.28 15.91
N ASP A 5 3.95 -11.68 15.91
CA ASP A 5 5.05 -10.77 16.25
C ASP A 5 5.17 -9.61 15.26
N VAL A 6 4.85 -9.85 13.98
CA VAL A 6 4.87 -8.81 12.94
C VAL A 6 3.73 -7.81 13.19
N LEU A 7 2.56 -8.30 13.58
CA LEU A 7 1.42 -7.45 13.92
C LEU A 7 1.70 -6.59 15.15
N GLN A 8 2.28 -7.18 16.21
CA GLN A 8 2.64 -6.46 17.44
C GLN A 8 3.75 -5.42 17.22
N ARG A 9 4.70 -5.71 16.33
CA ARG A 9 5.78 -4.77 15.98
C ARG A 9 5.29 -3.61 15.10
N SER A 10 4.20 -3.78 14.34
CA SER A 10 3.75 -2.75 13.41
C SER A 10 3.23 -1.51 14.14
N ASN A 11 3.73 -0.33 13.77
CA ASN A 11 3.22 0.93 14.32
C ASN A 11 1.85 1.32 13.75
N TYR A 12 1.52 0.78 12.57
CA TYR A 12 0.30 1.09 11.86
C TYR A 12 -0.12 -0.08 10.96
N ALA A 13 -1.41 -0.41 10.97
CA ALA A 13 -2.01 -1.40 10.10
C ALA A 13 -2.85 -0.71 9.03
N LEU A 14 -2.37 -0.71 7.79
CA LEU A 14 -3.07 -0.13 6.65
C LEU A 14 -3.85 -1.21 5.89
N SER A 15 -5.15 -0.99 5.69
CA SER A 15 -5.98 -1.83 4.81
C SER A 15 -6.14 -1.17 3.45
N PHE A 16 -5.83 -1.91 2.37
CA PHE A 16 -5.95 -1.43 0.99
C PHE A 16 -7.35 -1.63 0.40
N SER A 17 -8.10 -2.62 0.91
CA SER A 17 -9.48 -2.90 0.51
C SER A 17 -10.09 -3.93 1.48
N LYS A 18 -11.41 -4.12 1.41
CA LYS A 18 -12.11 -5.26 2.04
C LYS A 18 -11.92 -6.58 1.27
N MET A 19 -11.35 -6.54 0.06
CA MET A 19 -11.11 -7.71 -0.78
C MET A 19 -9.79 -8.41 -0.42
N THR A 20 -9.74 -9.73 -0.65
CA THR A 20 -8.50 -10.52 -0.54
C THR A 20 -7.76 -10.51 -1.88
N PHE A 21 -6.57 -9.93 -1.92
CA PHE A 21 -5.73 -9.93 -3.12
C PHE A 21 -4.68 -11.05 -3.10
N PRO A 22 -4.29 -11.59 -4.26
CA PRO A 22 -3.08 -12.40 -4.38
C PRO A 22 -1.85 -11.60 -3.92
N HIS A 23 -0.91 -12.25 -3.24
CA HIS A 23 0.25 -11.57 -2.66
C HIS A 23 1.08 -10.79 -3.70
N GLN A 24 1.27 -11.33 -4.91
CA GLN A 24 2.00 -10.65 -5.98
C GLN A 24 1.28 -9.38 -6.46
N MET A 25 -0.05 -9.41 -6.55
CA MET A 25 -0.85 -8.26 -6.95
C MET A 25 -0.79 -7.16 -5.89
N MET A 26 -0.86 -7.53 -4.61
CA MET A 26 -0.76 -6.58 -3.50
C MET A 26 0.55 -5.77 -3.54
N ARG A 27 1.67 -6.39 -3.95
CA ARG A 27 2.95 -5.67 -4.12
C ARG A 27 2.85 -4.58 -5.18
N VAL A 28 2.24 -4.88 -6.32
CA VAL A 28 2.07 -3.90 -7.41
C VAL A 28 1.17 -2.74 -6.96
N VAL A 29 0.06 -3.05 -6.28
CA VAL A 29 -0.84 -2.03 -5.72
C VAL A 29 -0.10 -1.13 -4.74
N LEU A 30 0.65 -1.69 -3.79
CA LEU A 30 1.42 -0.89 -2.82
C LEU A 30 2.42 0.04 -3.51
N ILE A 31 3.17 -0.46 -4.50
CA ILE A 31 4.16 0.34 -5.24
C ILE A 31 3.48 1.50 -5.98
N GLU A 32 2.35 1.23 -6.61
CA GLU A 32 1.57 2.23 -7.32
C GLU A 32 1.06 3.32 -6.36
N GLN A 33 0.51 2.95 -5.19
CA GLN A 33 0.04 3.92 -4.19
C GLN A 33 1.19 4.81 -3.66
N VAL A 34 2.37 4.23 -3.42
CA VAL A 34 3.55 4.99 -3.01
C VAL A 34 4.00 5.94 -4.12
N TYR A 35 4.07 5.47 -5.37
CA TYR A 35 4.42 6.29 -6.53
C TYR A 35 3.45 7.47 -6.70
N ARG A 36 2.14 7.20 -6.61
CA ARG A 36 1.08 8.19 -6.67
C ARG A 36 1.23 9.24 -5.58
N ALA A 37 1.50 8.83 -4.34
CA ALA A 37 1.72 9.76 -3.23
C ALA A 37 2.88 10.72 -3.54
N PHE A 38 4.01 10.22 -4.05
CA PHE A 38 5.12 11.07 -4.46
C PHE A 38 4.77 12.03 -5.59
N LYS A 39 4.03 11.57 -6.61
CA LYS A 39 3.60 12.42 -7.74
C LYS A 39 2.71 13.57 -7.27
N ILE A 40 1.75 13.28 -6.38
CA ILE A 40 0.88 14.29 -5.75
C ILE A 40 1.72 15.28 -4.93
N MET A 41 2.66 14.79 -4.11
CA MET A 41 3.54 15.65 -3.29
C MET A 41 4.41 16.58 -4.12
N ARG A 42 4.79 16.17 -5.34
CA ARG A 42 5.58 16.98 -6.28
C ARG A 42 4.74 17.97 -7.10
N GLY A 43 3.42 17.98 -6.94
CA GLY A 43 2.51 18.79 -7.76
C GLY A 43 2.47 18.35 -9.23
N GLU A 44 2.94 17.14 -9.55
CA GLU A 44 2.89 16.60 -10.90
C GLU A 44 1.49 16.04 -11.17
N ALA A 45 0.93 16.33 -12.35
CA ALA A 45 -0.35 15.77 -12.76
C ALA A 45 -0.26 14.23 -12.80
N TYR A 46 -0.86 13.59 -11.79
CA TYR A 46 -0.95 12.14 -11.70
C TYR A 46 -2.24 11.63 -12.36
N HIS A 47 -3.34 12.39 -12.27
CA HIS A 47 -4.59 12.09 -12.95
C HIS A 47 -4.78 13.02 -14.15
N LYS A 48 -5.12 12.42 -15.30
CA LYS A 48 -5.87 13.07 -16.38
C LYS A 48 -7.28 12.51 -16.36
#